data_AF-A0A2K5HEG1-F1
#
_entry.id   AF-A0A2K5HEG1-F1
#
_cell.length_a   1.000
_cell.length_b   1.000
_cell.length_c   1.000
_cell.angle_alpha   90.00
_cell.angle_beta   90.00
_cell.angle_gamma   90.00
#
_symmetry.space_group_name_H-M   'P 1'
#
loop_
_entity.id
_entity.type
_entity.pdbx_description
1 polymer ?
#
loop_
_entity_poly.entity_id
_entity_poly.type
_entity_poly.pdbx_seq_one_letter_code
_entity_poly.pdbx_strand_id
1 'polypeptide(L)'
;MAQLGAVVAVASSFLCASLFSAVHKIEEGHIGVYYTTLQTDEVKNVPCGTSGGVMIYFDRIEVVNFLVPNAVYDIVKNYTADYDKALIFNKIHHELNQFCSVHTLQEVYIELFGLENDFSQESS
;
A
#
# COMPACT_ATOMS: atom_id res chain seq x y z
N MET A 1 14.45 12.02 -55.13
CA MET A 1 14.42 12.73 -53.82
C MET A 1 13.28 12.28 -52.89
N ALA A 2 12.14 11.75 -53.40
CA ALA A 2 11.01 11.36 -52.54
C ALA A 2 11.25 10.14 -51.62
N GLN A 3 12.00 9.12 -52.06
CA GLN A 3 12.21 7.90 -51.25
C GLN A 3 13.13 8.11 -50.04
N LEU A 4 14.14 8.98 -50.17
CA LEU A 4 15.05 9.30 -49.06
C LEU A 4 14.32 10.02 -47.92
N GLY A 5 13.37 10.91 -48.27
CA GLY A 5 12.53 11.60 -47.28
C GLY A 5 11.62 10.65 -46.49
N ALA A 6 11.07 9.63 -47.14
CA ALA A 6 10.23 8.63 -46.48
C ALA A 6 11.03 7.78 -45.47
N VAL A 7 12.24 7.35 -45.84
CA VAL A 7 13.11 6.56 -44.94
C VAL A 7 13.53 7.37 -43.70
N VAL A 8 13.89 8.64 -43.88
CA VAL A 8 14.25 9.52 -42.76
C VAL A 8 13.06 9.78 -41.83
N ALA A 9 11.85 9.96 -42.37
CA ALA A 9 10.65 10.17 -41.58
C ALA A 9 10.29 8.95 -40.72
N VAL A 10 10.38 7.74 -41.28
CA VAL A 10 10.08 6.49 -40.57
C VAL A 10 11.15 6.19 -39.51
N ALA A 11 12.43 6.41 -39.82
CA ALA A 11 13.50 6.23 -38.85
C ALA A 11 13.39 7.21 -37.68
N SER A 12 13.08 8.49 -37.96
CA SER A 12 12.90 9.53 -36.95
C SER A 12 11.69 9.25 -36.04
N SER A 13 10.56 8.81 -36.60
CA SER A 13 9.38 8.49 -35.79
C SER A 13 9.61 7.28 -34.88
N PHE A 14 10.28 6.24 -35.38
CA PHE A 14 10.66 5.08 -34.56
C PHE A 14 11.63 5.45 -33.44
N LEU A 15 12.62 6.31 -33.74
CA LEU A 15 13.60 6.78 -32.76
C LEU A 15 12.93 7.66 -31.69
N CYS A 16 12.02 8.54 -32.09
CA CYS A 16 11.24 9.35 -31.15
C CYS A 16 10.32 8.48 -30.29
N ALA A 17 9.67 7.46 -30.86
CA ALA A 17 8.82 6.55 -30.11
C ALA A 17 9.61 5.73 -29.08
N SER A 18 10.80 5.22 -29.44
CA SER A 18 11.65 4.48 -28.51
C SER A 18 12.20 5.37 -27.38
N LEU A 19 12.55 6.62 -27.67
CA LEU A 19 12.94 7.61 -26.66
C LEU A 19 11.77 7.99 -25.75
N PHE A 20 10.55 8.11 -26.28
CA PHE A 20 9.34 8.37 -25.48
C PHE A 20 9.02 7.22 -24.51
N SER A 21 9.23 5.97 -24.91
CA SER A 21 9.07 4.81 -24.02
C SER A 21 10.15 4.74 -22.93
N ALA A 22 11.32 5.38 -23.13
CA ALA A 22 12.36 5.51 -22.12
C ALA A 22 12.10 6.67 -21.14
N VAL A 23 11.13 7.56 -21.44
CA VAL A 23 10.60 8.50 -20.46
C VAL A 23 9.68 7.72 -19.52
N HIS A 24 10.28 7.06 -18.53
CA HIS A 24 9.54 6.64 -17.36
C HIS A 24 9.04 7.93 -16.69
N LYS A 25 7.74 8.18 -16.80
CA LYS A 25 7.06 9.25 -16.06
C LYS A 25 7.32 9.00 -14.57
N ILE A 26 8.26 9.74 -13.98
CA ILE A 26 8.20 10.03 -12.56
C ILE A 26 7.03 11.01 -12.44
N GLU A 27 5.88 10.54 -11.95
CA GLU A 27 4.69 11.37 -11.69
C GLU A 27 4.94 12.46 -10.63
N GLU A 28 6.12 12.53 -10.03
CA GLU A 28 6.42 13.47 -8.95
C GLU A 28 7.29 14.63 -9.42
N GLY A 29 6.71 15.51 -10.23
CA GLY A 29 7.08 16.92 -10.27
C GLY A 29 6.47 17.73 -9.11
N HIS A 30 5.73 17.06 -8.22
CA HIS A 30 5.09 17.65 -7.05
C HIS A 30 6.00 17.51 -5.82
N ILE A 31 6.07 18.56 -5.01
CA ILE A 31 6.74 18.51 -3.71
C ILE A 31 5.87 17.66 -2.79
N GLY A 32 6.27 16.40 -2.55
CA GLY A 32 5.63 15.52 -1.57
C GLY A 32 5.99 15.94 -0.14
N VAL A 33 4.98 16.22 0.69
CA VAL A 33 5.16 16.52 2.11
C VAL A 33 4.84 15.25 2.90
N TYR A 34 5.84 14.69 3.57
CA TYR A 34 5.71 13.50 4.40
C TYR A 34 5.80 13.89 5.87
N TYR A 35 4.82 13.47 6.66
CA TYR A 35 4.80 13.75 8.09
C TYR A 35 5.50 12.62 8.85
N THR A 36 6.45 12.96 9.70
CA THR A 36 7.09 12.01 10.63
C THR A 36 6.37 11.93 11.98
N THR A 37 5.27 12.68 12.12
CA THR A 37 4.40 12.63 13.29
C THR A 37 3.48 11.43 13.21
N LEU A 38 2.79 11.16 14.33
CA LEU A 38 1.74 10.16 14.41
C LEU A 38 0.63 10.49 13.38
N GLN A 39 0.32 9.53 12.52
CA GLN A 39 -0.73 9.58 11.51
C GLN A 39 -1.72 8.44 11.76
N THR A 40 -2.97 8.63 11.38
CA THR A 40 -4.02 7.61 11.48
C THR A 40 -4.56 7.32 10.09
N ASP A 41 -4.40 6.07 9.66
CA ASP A 41 -4.93 5.54 8.41
C ASP A 41 -6.18 4.70 8.67
N GLU A 42 -7.07 4.64 7.69
CA GLU A 42 -8.28 3.82 7.76
C GLU A 42 -8.26 2.73 6.69
N VAL A 43 -8.56 1.50 7.11
CA VAL A 43 -8.76 0.37 6.22
C VAL A 43 -10.20 -0.11 6.35
N LYS A 44 -10.87 -0.34 5.22
CA LYS A 44 -12.31 -0.66 5.17
C LYS A 44 -12.57 -1.96 4.42
N ASN A 45 -13.66 -2.61 4.78
CA ASN A 45 -14.17 -3.82 4.13
C ASN A 45 -13.14 -4.95 4.03
N VAL A 46 -12.46 -5.26 5.13
CA VAL A 46 -11.44 -6.31 5.16
C VAL A 46 -12.11 -7.67 5.36
N PRO A 47 -12.01 -8.61 4.40
CA PRO A 47 -12.53 -9.96 4.60
C PRO A 47 -11.65 -10.77 5.55
N CYS A 48 -12.26 -11.59 6.39
CA CYS A 48 -11.58 -12.51 7.30
C CYS A 48 -12.29 -13.86 7.39
N GLY A 49 -11.55 -14.95 7.22
CA GLY A 49 -12.08 -16.32 7.34
C GLY A 49 -11.85 -16.90 8.73
N THR A 50 -12.93 -17.21 9.46
CA THR A 50 -12.83 -17.83 10.80
C THR A 50 -12.51 -19.32 10.73
N SER A 51 -12.01 -19.90 11.83
CA SER A 51 -11.74 -21.34 11.96
C SER A 51 -12.98 -22.21 11.72
N GLY A 52 -14.17 -21.66 12.00
CA GLY A 52 -15.46 -22.29 11.73
C GLY A 52 -15.92 -22.23 10.27
N GLY A 53 -15.12 -21.67 9.36
CA GLY A 53 -15.45 -21.54 7.93
C GLY A 53 -16.43 -20.41 7.60
N VAL A 54 -16.72 -19.53 8.56
CA VAL A 54 -17.57 -18.35 8.34
C VAL A 54 -16.69 -17.19 7.89
N MET A 55 -17.07 -16.55 6.79
CA MET A 55 -16.46 -15.31 6.32
C MET A 55 -17.11 -14.11 6.99
N ILE A 56 -16.30 -13.31 7.65
CA ILE A 56 -16.71 -12.04 8.27
C ILE A 56 -16.00 -10.87 7.58
N TYR A 57 -16.55 -9.68 7.71
CA TYR A 57 -15.97 -8.46 7.16
C TYR A 57 -15.81 -7.43 8.27
N PHE A 58 -14.62 -6.83 8.33
CA PHE A 58 -14.36 -5.69 9.21
C PHE A 58 -14.64 -4.41 8.42
N ASP A 59 -15.67 -3.67 8.84
CA ASP A 59 -16.13 -2.48 8.13
C ASP A 59 -15.10 -1.35 8.13
N ARG A 60 -14.43 -1.17 9.27
CA ARG A 60 -13.43 -0.12 9.48
C ARG A 60 -12.43 -0.52 10.55
N ILE A 61 -11.15 -0.36 10.22
CA ILE A 61 -10.02 -0.54 11.12
C ILE A 61 -9.16 0.72 11.01
N GLU A 62 -8.92 1.38 12.13
CA GLU A 62 -8.07 2.56 12.20
C GLU A 62 -6.69 2.12 12.69
N VAL A 63 -5.65 2.47 11.93
CA VAL A 63 -4.27 2.10 12.24
C VAL A 63 -3.44 3.34 12.36
N VAL A 64 -2.73 3.43 13.47
CA VAL A 64 -1.83 4.52 13.76
C VAL A 64 -0.43 4.13 13.34
N ASN A 65 0.22 4.99 12.55
CA ASN A 65 1.59 4.80 12.10
C ASN A 65 2.40 6.10 12.23
N PHE A 66 3.72 5.99 12.34
CA PHE A 66 4.62 7.13 12.28
C PHE A 66 5.85 6.75 11.46
N LEU A 67 6.34 7.70 10.65
CA LEU A 67 7.59 7.49 9.92
C LEU A 67 8.79 7.92 10.74
N VAL A 68 9.77 7.03 10.87
CA VAL A 68 11.06 7.36 11.48
C VAL A 68 11.80 8.35 10.58
N PRO A 69 12.18 9.54 11.07
CA PRO A 69 12.77 10.62 10.24
C PRO A 69 13.97 10.17 9.40
N ASN A 70 14.81 9.29 9.96
CA ASN A 70 16.03 8.82 9.31
C ASN A 70 15.75 7.85 8.14
N ALA A 71 14.57 7.21 8.10
CA ALA A 71 14.22 6.18 7.11
C ALA A 71 13.23 6.68 6.04
N VAL A 72 12.71 7.92 6.17
CA VAL A 72 11.70 8.48 5.25
C VAL A 72 12.14 8.37 3.79
N TYR A 73 13.38 8.78 3.51
CA TYR A 73 13.91 8.78 2.14
C TYR A 73 13.93 7.38 1.52
N ASP A 74 14.41 6.38 2.26
CA ASP A 74 14.53 5.01 1.76
C ASP A 74 13.16 4.35 1.60
N ILE A 75 12.23 4.60 2.53
CA ILE A 75 10.85 4.08 2.46
C ILE A 75 10.16 4.64 1.21
N VAL A 76 10.16 5.95 1.02
CA VAL A 76 9.51 6.59 -0.15
C VAL A 76 10.18 6.16 -1.46
N LYS A 77 11.50 5.98 -1.46
CA LYS A 77 12.22 5.50 -2.66
C LYS A 77 11.84 4.07 -3.04
N ASN A 78 11.69 3.19 -2.06
CA ASN A 78 11.42 1.76 -2.30
C ASN A 78 9.93 1.44 -2.48
N TYR A 79 9.04 2.20 -1.83
CA TYR A 79 7.60 1.94 -1.78
C TYR A 79 6.74 3.04 -2.40
N THR A 80 7.36 4.05 -3.01
CA THR A 80 6.72 5.22 -3.65
C THR A 80 5.95 6.11 -2.65
N ALA A 81 5.17 7.07 -3.17
CA ALA A 81 4.37 7.99 -2.36
C ALA A 81 3.24 7.28 -1.58
N ASP A 82 2.75 6.14 -2.10
CA ASP A 82 1.68 5.31 -1.50
C ASP A 82 2.26 4.17 -0.61
N TYR A 83 3.33 4.46 0.13
CA TYR A 83 3.99 3.45 0.99
C TYR A 83 3.04 2.90 2.06
N ASP A 84 2.10 3.72 2.54
CA ASP A 84 1.08 3.42 3.54
C ASP A 84 0.20 2.26 3.07
N LYS A 85 -0.35 2.33 1.85
CA LYS A 85 -1.21 1.28 1.30
C LYS A 85 -0.44 -0.03 1.12
N ALA A 86 0.79 0.04 0.62
CA ALA A 86 1.59 -1.15 0.36
C ALA A 86 1.98 -1.89 1.66
N LEU A 87 2.36 -1.14 2.70
CA LEU A 87 2.88 -1.68 3.94
C LEU A 87 1.80 -1.99 4.98
N ILE A 88 0.75 -1.16 5.07
CA ILE A 88 -0.24 -1.24 6.13
C ILE A 88 -1.39 -2.17 5.73
N PHE A 89 -2.04 -1.95 4.58
CA PHE A 89 -3.21 -2.74 4.17
C PHE A 89 -2.88 -4.23 4.03
N ASN A 90 -1.78 -4.55 3.35
CA ASN A 90 -1.37 -5.94 3.13
C ASN A 90 -1.01 -6.64 4.44
N LYS A 91 -0.31 -5.94 5.35
CA LYS A 91 0.06 -6.48 6.65
C LYS A 91 -1.19 -6.75 7.49
N ILE A 92 -2.11 -5.79 7.60
CA ILE A 92 -3.37 -5.95 8.35
C ILE A 92 -4.18 -7.12 7.82
N HIS A 93 -4.37 -7.22 6.50
CA HIS A 93 -5.13 -8.32 5.92
C HIS A 93 -4.47 -9.68 6.19
N HIS A 94 -3.14 -9.75 6.15
CA HIS A 94 -2.41 -10.98 6.50
C HIS A 94 -2.59 -11.35 7.97
N GLU A 95 -2.32 -10.42 8.88
CA GLU A 95 -2.39 -10.65 10.33
C GLU A 95 -3.81 -10.99 10.78
N LEU A 96 -4.83 -10.27 10.28
CA LEU A 96 -6.22 -10.58 10.59
C LEU A 96 -6.61 -11.97 10.10
N ASN A 97 -6.22 -12.34 8.88
CA ASN A 97 -6.54 -13.68 8.39
C ASN A 97 -5.83 -14.78 9.19
N GLN A 98 -4.58 -14.56 9.63
CA GLN A 98 -3.90 -15.47 10.55
C GLN A 98 -4.67 -15.58 11.86
N PHE A 99 -5.06 -14.45 12.44
CA PHE A 99 -5.85 -14.38 13.66
C PHE A 99 -7.20 -15.10 13.52
N CYS A 100 -8.03 -14.76 12.53
CA CYS A 100 -9.34 -15.39 12.34
C CYS A 100 -9.23 -16.89 12.04
N SER A 101 -8.16 -17.34 11.36
CA SER A 101 -8.03 -18.75 10.98
C SER A 101 -7.97 -19.72 12.16
N VAL A 102 -7.59 -19.24 13.35
CA VAL A 102 -7.53 -20.04 14.59
C VAL A 102 -8.66 -19.72 15.57
N HIS A 103 -9.49 -18.70 15.30
CA HIS A 103 -10.60 -18.28 16.17
C HIS A 103 -11.98 -18.52 15.52
N THR A 104 -12.94 -18.91 16.35
CA THR A 104 -14.36 -19.00 15.96
C THR A 104 -15.00 -17.61 15.89
N LEU A 105 -16.16 -17.48 15.24
CA LEU A 105 -16.88 -16.21 15.17
C LEU A 105 -17.18 -15.63 16.55
N GLN A 106 -17.56 -16.48 17.51
CA GLN A 106 -17.86 -16.08 18.88
C GLN A 106 -16.62 -15.53 19.59
N GLU A 107 -15.46 -16.18 19.43
CA GLU A 107 -14.19 -15.72 20.02
C GLU A 107 -13.74 -14.40 19.40
N VAL A 108 -13.76 -14.28 18.06
CA VAL A 108 -13.43 -13.02 17.37
C VAL A 108 -14.32 -11.87 17.85
N TYR A 109 -15.62 -12.13 18.01
CA TYR A 109 -16.56 -11.14 18.54
C TYR A 109 -16.20 -10.73 19.97
N ILE A 110 -15.87 -11.68 20.86
CA ILE A 110 -15.51 -11.38 22.25
C ILE A 110 -14.19 -10.62 22.33
N GLU A 111 -13.18 -11.01 21.55
CA GLU A 111 -11.89 -10.31 21.51
C GLU A 111 -12.03 -8.91 20.92
N LEU A 112 -12.93 -8.68 19.96
CA LEU A 112 -13.32 -7.34 19.51
C LEU A 112 -13.83 -6.42 20.63
N PHE A 113 -14.52 -6.95 21.66
CA PHE A 113 -14.90 -6.16 22.85
C PHE A 113 -13.81 -6.11 23.92
N GLY A 114 -12.84 -7.03 23.88
CA GLY A 114 -11.65 -6.99 24.74
C GLY A 114 -10.57 -6.01 24.25
N LEU A 115 -10.52 -5.78 22.94
CA LEU A 115 -9.53 -4.96 22.22
C LEU A 115 -9.60 -3.46 22.51
N GLU A 116 -10.60 -2.96 23.24
CA GLU A 116 -10.61 -1.57 23.70
C GLU A 116 -9.46 -1.26 24.69
N ASN A 117 -8.70 -2.28 25.13
CA ASN A 117 -7.67 -2.14 26.17
C ASN A 117 -6.21 -2.57 25.84
N ASP A 118 -5.84 -3.16 24.67
CA ASP A 118 -4.50 -3.81 24.59
C ASP A 118 -3.64 -3.68 23.32
N PHE A 119 -4.00 -2.91 22.28
CA PHE A 119 -3.12 -2.80 21.08
C PHE A 119 -1.88 -1.89 21.26
N SER A 120 -1.51 -1.51 22.49
CA SER A 120 -0.39 -0.59 22.76
C SER A 120 0.97 -1.27 22.94
N GLN A 121 1.07 -2.60 22.87
CA GLN A 121 2.35 -3.28 23.06
C GLN A 121 2.56 -4.38 22.04
N GLU A 122 3.13 -4.05 20.88
CA GLU A 122 4.35 -4.70 20.39
C GLU A 122 4.88 -3.93 19.14
N SER A 123 5.78 -2.98 19.36
CA SER A 123 6.79 -2.66 18.34
C SER A 123 8.15 -2.63 19.03
N SER A 124 8.95 -3.66 18.75
CA SER A 124 10.39 -3.71 18.97
C SER A 124 11.03 -4.34 17.73
#